data_AF-A0A659XXR6-F1
#
_entry.id   AF-A0A659XXR6-F1
#
_cell.length_a   1.000
_cell.length_b   1.000
_cell.length_c   1.000
_cell.angle_alpha   90.00
_cell.angle_beta   90.00
_cell.angle_gamma   90.00
#
_symmetry.space_group_name_H-M   'P 1'
#
loop_
_entity.id
_entity.type
_entity.pdbx_description
1 polymer ?
#
loop_
_entity_poly.entity_id
_entity_poly.type
_entity_poly.pdbx_seq_one_letter_code
_entity_poly.pdbx_strand_id
1 'polypeptide(L)' 'AQSNPGKQLTDVESLISQGANALIILAQDASAIGPAVQKALDEGIPVVGYDRLIENKDVFYLTFDNKEVGRMQARE' A
#
# COMPACT_ATOMS: atom_id res chain seq x y z
N ALA A 1 -5.50 10.28 -6.72
CA ALA A 1 -5.55 10.24 -5.24
C ALA A 1 -5.81 11.65 -4.72
N GLN A 2 -6.64 11.82 -3.69
CA GLN A 2 -6.95 13.15 -3.11
C GLN A 2 -5.96 13.56 -2.00
N SER A 3 -4.78 12.91 -1.95
CA SER A 3 -3.75 13.09 -0.90
C SER A 3 -4.29 13.07 0.54
N ASN A 4 -5.39 12.35 0.79
CA ASN A 4 -6.06 12.27 2.08
C ASN A 4 -5.98 10.83 2.61
N PRO A 5 -5.22 10.58 3.69
CA PRO A 5 -5.10 9.24 4.29
C PRO A 5 -6.44 8.66 4.74
N GLY A 6 -7.30 9.47 5.38
CA GLY A 6 -8.62 9.03 5.84
C GLY A 6 -9.52 8.56 4.70
N LYS A 7 -9.46 9.24 3.55
CA LYS A 7 -10.16 8.79 2.35
C LYS A 7 -9.63 7.45 1.84
N GLN A 8 -8.31 7.24 1.84
CA GLN A 8 -7.74 5.97 1.37
C GLN A 8 -8.22 4.78 2.22
N LEU A 9 -8.40 4.96 3.53
CA LEU A 9 -8.99 3.93 4.39
C LEU A 9 -10.40 3.56 3.92
N THR A 10 -11.27 4.55 3.70
CA THR A 10 -12.63 4.30 3.20
C THR A 10 -12.66 3.69 1.79
N ASP A 11 -11.70 4.04 0.93
CA ASP A 11 -11.57 3.47 -0.41
C ASP A 11 -11.22 1.96 -0.33
N VAL A 12 -10.29 1.57 0.55
CA VAL A 12 -9.94 0.15 0.78
C VAL A 12 -11.14 -0.62 1.29
N GLU A 13 -11.84 -0.12 2.30
CA GLU A 13 -13.05 -0.78 2.83
C GLU A 13 -14.12 -0.95 1.76
N SER A 14 -14.31 0.07 0.92
CA SER A 14 -15.27 0.01 -0.18
C SER A 14 -14.92 -1.08 -1.20
N LEU A 15 -13.63 -1.26 -1.51
CA LEU A 15 -13.17 -2.32 -2.42
C LEU A 15 -13.33 -3.72 -1.81
N ILE A 16 -13.07 -3.89 -0.51
CA ILE A 16 -13.33 -5.13 0.21
C ILE A 16 -14.83 -5.48 0.12
N SER A 17 -15.71 -4.51 0.42
CA SER A 17 -17.16 -4.70 0.34
C SER A 17 -17.68 -4.97 -1.07
N GLN A 18 -16.97 -4.49 -2.10
CA GLN A 18 -17.26 -4.80 -3.51
C GLN A 18 -16.74 -6.17 -3.95
N GLY A 19 -16.10 -6.93 -3.06
CA GLY A 19 -15.63 -8.29 -3.35
C GLY A 19 -14.30 -8.33 -4.12
N ALA A 20 -13.42 -7.35 -3.92
CA ALA A 20 -12.09 -7.37 -4.51
C ALA A 20 -11.34 -8.67 -4.16
N ASN A 21 -10.79 -9.35 -5.16
CA ASN A 21 -10.04 -10.60 -4.98
C ASN A 21 -8.57 -10.39 -4.62
N ALA A 22 -8.06 -9.16 -4.78
CA ALA A 22 -6.72 -8.72 -4.41
C ALA A 22 -6.70 -7.19 -4.30
N LEU A 23 -5.76 -6.63 -3.53
CA LEU A 23 -5.53 -5.19 -3.43
C LEU A 23 -4.10 -4.82 -3.79
N ILE A 24 -3.94 -3.77 -4.61
CA ILE A 24 -2.65 -3.13 -4.90
C ILE A 24 -2.70 -1.73 -4.31
N ILE A 25 -1.83 -1.43 -3.35
CA ILE A 25 -1.93 -0.23 -2.52
C ILE A 25 -0.63 0.58 -2.61
N LEU A 26 -0.74 1.78 -3.20
CA LEU A 26 0.23 2.86 -3.00
C LEU A 26 -0.16 3.65 -1.74
N ALA A 27 0.44 3.35 -0.60
CA ALA A 27 0.04 3.96 0.67
C ALA A 27 0.29 5.48 0.68
N GLN A 28 -0.75 6.28 0.89
CA GLN A 28 -0.63 7.73 1.04
C GLN A 28 0.15 8.06 2.32
N ASP A 29 -0.19 7.35 3.41
CA ASP A 29 0.49 7.37 4.69
C ASP A 29 0.71 5.91 5.12
N ALA A 30 1.97 5.46 5.09
CA ALA A 30 2.34 4.10 5.41
C ALA A 30 2.09 3.72 6.88
N SER A 31 2.10 4.71 7.79
CA SER A 31 1.84 4.49 9.21
C SER A 31 0.35 4.36 9.52
N ALA A 32 -0.50 5.06 8.75
CA ALA A 32 -1.95 5.09 8.98
C ALA A 32 -2.72 3.99 8.23
N ILE A 33 -2.17 3.41 7.16
CA ILE A 33 -2.88 2.44 6.30
C ILE A 33 -3.05 1.05 6.94
N GLY A 34 -2.28 0.76 8.00
CA GLY A 34 -2.17 -0.56 8.62
C GLY A 34 -3.52 -1.24 8.96
N PRO A 35 -4.47 -0.57 9.65
CA PRO A 35 -5.75 -1.17 9.99
C PRO A 35 -6.57 -1.63 8.76
N ALA A 36 -6.56 -0.86 7.67
CA ALA A 36 -7.29 -1.22 6.45
C ALA A 36 -6.64 -2.40 5.71
N VAL A 37 -5.30 -2.46 5.73
CA VAL A 37 -4.55 -3.62 5.20
C VAL A 37 -4.84 -4.87 6.02
N GLN A 38 -4.82 -4.78 7.35
CA GLN A 38 -5.09 -5.92 8.21
C GLN A 38 -6.51 -6.47 7.96
N LYS A 39 -7.50 -5.59 7.82
CA LYS A 39 -8.86 -5.98 7.47
C LYS A 39 -8.92 -6.77 6.16
N ALA A 40 -8.20 -6.33 5.12
CA ALA A 40 -8.15 -7.06 3.85
C ALA A 40 -7.53 -8.46 4.02
N LEU A 41 -6.42 -8.56 4.75
CA LEU A 41 -5.75 -9.82 5.03
C LEU A 41 -6.63 -10.78 5.84
N ASP A 42 -7.37 -10.26 6.82
CA ASP A 42 -8.31 -11.04 7.65
C ASP A 42 -9.48 -11.61 6.82
N GLU A 43 -9.90 -10.90 5.77
CA GLU A 43 -10.88 -11.37 4.77
C GLU A 43 -10.26 -12.31 3.71
N GLY A 44 -8.99 -12.66 3.86
CA GLY A 44 -8.25 -13.53 2.94
C GLY A 44 -7.89 -12.86 1.60
N ILE A 45 -7.97 -11.53 1.52
CA ILE A 45 -7.65 -10.76 0.32
C ILE A 45 -6.14 -10.47 0.31
N PRO A 46 -5.36 -11.00 -0.65
CA PRO A 46 -3.94 -10.73 -0.75
C PRO A 46 -3.67 -9.26 -1.07
N VAL A 47 -2.61 -8.71 -0.47
CA VAL A 47 -2.24 -7.30 -0.61
C VAL A 47 -0.82 -7.17 -1.17
N VAL A 48 -0.68 -6.31 -2.20
CA VAL A 48 0.60 -5.85 -2.73
C VAL A 48 0.78 -4.38 -2.35
N GLY A 49 1.79 -4.07 -1.55
CA GLY A 49 2.28 -2.72 -1.36
C GLY A 49 3.06 -2.27 -2.58
N TYR A 50 2.61 -1.22 -3.24
CA TYR A 50 3.20 -0.71 -4.48
C TYR A 50 3.96 0.59 -4.21
N ASP A 51 5.22 0.64 -4.63
CA ASP A 51 6.17 1.78 -4.59
C ASP A 51 6.56 2.24 -3.17
N ARG A 52 5.61 2.38 -2.24
CA ARG A 52 5.82 2.76 -0.85
C ARG A 52 5.67 1.56 0.07
N LEU A 53 6.66 1.36 0.93
CA LEU A 53 6.69 0.26 1.88
C LEU A 53 5.50 0.36 2.86
N ILE A 54 4.78 -0.75 3.01
CA ILE A 54 3.82 -0.98 4.09
C ILE A 54 4.46 -2.01 5.01
N GLU A 55 4.71 -1.65 6.27
CA GLU A 55 5.40 -2.52 7.22
C GLU A 55 4.47 -3.63 7.76
N ASN A 56 4.27 -4.65 6.94
CA ASN A 56 3.55 -5.86 7.32
C ASN A 56 4.16 -7.05 6.57
N LYS A 57 4.51 -8.12 7.30
CA LYS A 57 5.17 -9.32 6.76
C LYS A 57 4.33 -10.09 5.74
N ASP A 58 3.01 -9.93 5.79
CA ASP A 58 2.06 -10.64 4.93
C ASP A 58 1.70 -9.82 3.67
N VAL A 59 2.31 -8.64 3.51
CA VAL A 59 2.16 -7.78 2.34
C VAL A 59 3.36 -7.94 1.41
N PHE A 60 3.11 -8.26 0.14
CA PHE A 60 4.17 -8.31 -0.86
C PHE A 60 4.56 -6.89 -1.29
N TYR A 61 5.86 -6.58 -1.31
CA TYR A 61 6.35 -5.24 -1.67
C TYR A 61 6.92 -5.22 -3.09
N LEU A 62 6.32 -4.41 -3.96
CA LEU A 62 6.76 -4.18 -5.33
C LEU A 62 7.20 -2.72 -5.50
N THR A 63 8.49 -2.50 -5.75
CA THR A 63 9.07 -1.15 -5.86
C THR A 63 10.30 -1.14 -6.78
N PHE A 64 10.88 0.04 -6.97
CA PHE A 64 12.19 0.23 -7.58
C PHE A 64 13.33 0.03 -6.58
N ASP A 65 14.58 -0.07 -7.06
CA ASP A 65 15.76 0.09 -6.19
C ASP A 65 15.87 1.56 -5.77
N ASN A 66 15.18 1.91 -4.69
CA ASN A 66 15.15 3.27 -4.15
C ASN A 66 16.56 3.78 -3.75
N LYS A 67 17.49 2.88 -3.42
CA LYS A 67 18.88 3.28 -3.15
C LYS A 67 19.61 3.66 -4.43
N GLU A 68 19.42 2.91 -5.51
CA GLU A 68 20.02 3.26 -6.80
C GLU A 68 19.43 4.55 -7.38
N VAL A 69 18.13 4.80 -7.21
CA VAL A 69 17.51 6.10 -7.57
C VAL A 69 18.26 7.25 -6.89
N GLY A 70 18.52 7.14 -5.58
CA GLY A 70 19.28 8.16 -4.85
C GLY A 70 20.74 8.29 -5.31
N ARG A 71 21.41 7.17 -5.67
CA ARG A 71 22.78 7.21 -6.21
C ARG A 71 22.83 7.89 -7.59
N MET A 72 21.86 7.65 -8.44
CA MET A 72 21.78 8.28 -9.76
C MET A 72 21.58 9.79 -9.64
N GLN A 73 20.65 10.23 -8.79
CA GLN A 73 20.37 11.66 -8.55
C GLN A 73 21.56 12.43 -7.96
N ALA A 74 22.45 11.76 -7.20
CA ALA A 74 23.64 12.39 -6.62
C ALA A 74 24.83 12.50 -7.61
N ARG A 75 24.79 11.77 -8.73
CA ARG A 75 25.82 11.80 -9.78
C ARG A 75 25.55 12.89 -10.84
N GLU A 76 24.30 13.32 -10.96
CA GLU A 76 23.85 14.42 -11.82
C GLU A 76 23.99 15.78 -11.14
#